data_AF-A0AAU9NJH5-F1
#
_entry.id   AF-A0AAU9NJH5-F1
#
_cell.length_a   1.000
_cell.length_b   1.000
_cell.length_c   1.000
_cell.angle_alpha   90.00
_cell.angle_beta   90.00
_cell.angle_gamma   90.00
#
_symmetry.space_group_name_H-M   'P 1'
#
loop_
_entity.id
_entity.type
_entity.pdbx_description
1 polymer ?
#
loop_
_entity_poly.entity_id
_entity_poly.type
_entity_poly.pdbx_seq_one_letter_code
_entity_poly.pdbx_strand_id
1 'polypeptide(L)'
;MAQSLYTSLPKSTTIFTSSTSPSCTLIFILTLCIISLYTLHYHNQQTPPPSPSTTAQHPPLISTFLNSASNYTISNYLRHLTLHPHLAGTSPSSAAADYVKTNFESLHLQTHVTNYSVLLSYHLHSSLTAHFSNSSTAVPLPLTEPGLGSDSGVVKPYHAYSPSGSAYGKAVYVHHGREEDYRALASAGVDVKGCVAVAKRGGGCRNAGGEGGEELV
;
A
#
# COMPACT_ATOMS: atom_id res chain seq x y z
N MET A 1 -69.53 45.46 -45.55
CA MET A 1 -70.74 44.63 -45.35
C MET A 1 -70.40 43.69 -44.19
N ALA A 2 -70.81 43.91 -42.94
CA ALA A 2 -72.15 43.68 -42.37
C ALA A 2 -72.65 42.27 -42.77
N GLN A 3 -73.00 41.29 -41.91
CA GLN A 3 -73.52 41.25 -40.53
C GLN A 3 -73.19 39.84 -39.92
N SER A 4 -72.84 39.75 -38.63
CA SER A 4 -73.62 39.18 -37.51
C SER A 4 -74.00 37.67 -37.59
N LEU A 5 -73.56 36.86 -36.63
CA LEU A 5 -74.39 36.26 -35.55
C LEU A 5 -73.74 35.05 -34.84
N TYR A 6 -73.97 35.01 -33.52
CA TYR A 6 -74.14 33.86 -32.62
C TYR A 6 -72.95 33.14 -31.94
N THR A 7 -72.93 33.32 -30.62
CA THR A 7 -72.30 32.53 -29.57
C THR A 7 -72.97 31.17 -29.35
N SER A 8 -72.21 30.11 -29.08
CA SER A 8 -72.67 29.03 -28.17
C SER A 8 -71.51 28.20 -27.60
N LEU A 9 -71.49 28.06 -26.27
CA LEU A 9 -70.59 27.21 -25.49
C LEU A 9 -70.67 25.72 -25.87
N PRO A 10 -69.59 24.93 -25.69
CA PRO A 10 -69.65 23.48 -25.84
C PRO A 10 -70.43 22.81 -24.70
N LYS A 11 -71.39 21.96 -25.09
CA LYS A 11 -72.18 21.07 -24.22
C LYS A 11 -71.31 19.96 -23.62
N SER A 12 -71.52 19.68 -22.34
CA SER A 12 -71.11 18.44 -21.67
C SER A 12 -71.65 17.22 -22.42
N THR A 13 -70.75 16.31 -22.81
CA THR A 13 -71.11 14.98 -23.31
C THR A 13 -70.83 13.95 -22.22
N THR A 14 -71.93 13.38 -21.74
CA THR A 14 -72.08 12.24 -20.85
C THR A 14 -71.31 11.00 -21.30
N ILE A 15 -70.60 10.38 -20.36
CA ILE A 15 -69.94 9.07 -20.48
C ILE A 15 -71.01 7.98 -20.54
N PHE A 16 -71.10 7.28 -21.68
CA PHE A 16 -71.91 6.08 -21.84
C PHE A 16 -71.24 4.91 -21.12
N THR A 17 -71.85 4.45 -20.03
CA THR A 17 -71.56 3.14 -19.43
C THR A 17 -72.27 2.06 -20.24
N SER A 18 -71.52 1.24 -20.97
CA SER A 18 -72.05 0.05 -21.63
C SER A 18 -72.22 -1.09 -20.61
N SER A 19 -73.41 -1.67 -20.57
CA SER A 19 -73.76 -2.84 -19.76
C SER A 19 -73.04 -4.08 -20.31
N THR A 20 -71.92 -4.46 -19.71
CA THR A 20 -71.25 -5.73 -19.99
C THR A 20 -71.91 -6.87 -19.21
N SER A 21 -72.09 -8.03 -19.85
CA SER A 21 -72.72 -9.19 -19.22
C SER A 21 -71.90 -9.67 -17.99
N PRO A 22 -72.56 -10.10 -16.90
CA PRO A 22 -71.89 -10.41 -15.63
C PRO A 22 -70.87 -11.55 -15.73
N SER A 23 -70.94 -12.36 -16.79
CA SER A 23 -70.01 -13.47 -17.04
C SER A 23 -68.63 -13.01 -17.50
N CYS A 24 -68.54 -11.90 -18.25
CA CYS A 24 -67.27 -11.44 -18.82
C CYS A 24 -66.43 -10.66 -17.78
N THR A 25 -67.09 -9.93 -16.89
CA THR A 25 -66.44 -9.24 -15.76
C THR A 25 -65.85 -10.24 -14.77
N LEU A 26 -66.55 -11.35 -14.50
CA LEU A 26 -66.07 -12.40 -13.60
C LEU A 26 -64.80 -13.06 -14.12
N ILE A 27 -64.73 -13.37 -15.42
CA ILE A 27 -63.51 -13.93 -16.05
C ILE A 27 -62.33 -12.96 -15.92
N PHE A 28 -62.55 -11.67 -16.15
CA PHE A 28 -61.49 -10.65 -16.05
C PHE A 28 -60.98 -10.45 -14.62
N ILE A 29 -61.87 -10.53 -13.63
CA ILE A 29 -61.49 -10.48 -12.22
C ILE A 29 -60.67 -11.73 -11.85
N LEU A 30 -61.05 -12.91 -12.36
CA LEU A 30 -60.38 -14.17 -12.08
C LEU A 30 -58.96 -14.20 -12.67
N THR A 31 -58.77 -13.68 -13.90
CA THR A 31 -57.43 -13.57 -14.50
C THR A 31 -56.53 -12.59 -13.75
N LEU A 32 -57.05 -11.43 -13.35
CA LEU A 32 -56.31 -10.47 -12.51
C LEU A 32 -55.93 -11.08 -11.16
N CYS A 33 -56.82 -11.87 -10.56
CA CYS A 33 -56.57 -12.54 -9.29
C CYS A 33 -55.48 -13.62 -9.42
N ILE A 34 -55.48 -14.40 -10.51
CA ILE A 34 -54.44 -15.40 -10.78
C ILE A 34 -53.08 -14.72 -11.01
N ILE A 35 -53.02 -13.64 -11.80
CA ILE A 35 -51.77 -12.89 -12.03
C ILE A 35 -51.26 -12.27 -10.72
N SER A 36 -52.14 -11.69 -9.90
CA SER A 36 -51.77 -11.16 -8.59
C SER A 36 -51.22 -12.24 -7.66
N LEU A 37 -51.85 -13.42 -7.61
CA LEU A 37 -51.37 -14.53 -6.79
C LEU A 37 -50.03 -15.07 -7.31
N TYR A 38 -49.85 -15.16 -8.63
CA TYR A 38 -48.59 -15.59 -9.24
C TYR A 38 -47.45 -14.62 -8.92
N THR A 39 -47.68 -13.31 -9.07
CA THR A 39 -46.66 -12.28 -8.75
C THR A 39 -46.33 -12.25 -7.25
N LEU A 40 -47.32 -12.43 -6.36
CA LEU A 40 -47.10 -12.49 -4.92
C LEU A 40 -46.32 -13.75 -4.51
N HIS A 41 -46.59 -14.89 -5.16
CA HIS A 41 -45.86 -16.13 -4.93
C HIS A 41 -44.40 -16.03 -5.43
N TYR A 42 -44.18 -15.37 -6.57
CA TYR A 42 -42.85 -15.14 -7.12
C TYR A 42 -42.02 -14.15 -6.29
N HIS A 43 -42.67 -13.12 -5.72
CA HIS A 43 -42.00 -12.16 -4.84
C HIS A 43 -41.59 -12.79 -3.51
N ASN A 44 -42.40 -13.70 -2.96
CA ASN A 44 -42.09 -14.40 -1.71
C ASN A 44 -41.00 -15.49 -1.85
N GLN A 45 -40.44 -15.69 -3.06
CA GLN A 45 -39.24 -16.49 -3.28
C GLN A 45 -37.94 -15.65 -3.23
N GLN A 46 -37.99 -14.38 -2.81
CA GLN A 46 -36.79 -13.64 -2.43
C GLN A 46 -36.09 -14.29 -1.24
N THR A 47 -35.09 -15.10 -1.57
CA THR A 47 -33.83 -15.40 -0.86
C THR A 47 -33.88 -15.34 0.68
N PRO A 48 -33.68 -16.47 1.38
CA PRO A 48 -33.46 -16.42 2.83
C PRO A 48 -32.26 -15.51 3.17
N PRO A 49 -32.26 -14.83 4.33
CA PRO A 49 -31.15 -13.98 4.75
C PRO A 49 -29.87 -14.83 4.87
N PRO A 50 -28.68 -14.29 4.52
CA PRO A 50 -27.45 -15.03 4.68
C PRO A 50 -27.20 -15.29 6.17
N SER A 51 -27.27 -16.55 6.57
CA SER A 51 -26.78 -17.02 7.87
C SER A 51 -25.30 -16.68 8.02
N PRO A 52 -24.82 -16.28 9.21
CA PRO A 52 -23.40 -16.02 9.45
C PRO A 52 -22.65 -17.35 9.56
N SER A 53 -22.36 -17.98 8.42
CA SER A 53 -21.53 -19.19 8.34
C SER A 53 -20.73 -19.20 7.04
N THR A 54 -19.98 -18.13 6.78
CA THR A 54 -19.11 -18.03 5.60
C THR A 54 -17.64 -17.98 6.02
N THR A 55 -17.14 -19.09 6.55
CA THR A 55 -15.68 -19.31 6.62
C THR A 55 -15.28 -20.72 6.15
N ALA A 56 -16.25 -21.61 5.88
CA ALA A 56 -15.98 -23.01 5.53
C ALA A 56 -16.49 -23.47 4.15
N GLN A 57 -16.90 -22.56 3.25
CA GLN A 57 -17.57 -22.95 1.99
C GLN A 57 -16.69 -22.93 0.71
N HIS A 58 -15.40 -22.56 0.76
CA HIS A 58 -14.52 -22.64 -0.42
C HIS A 58 -13.17 -23.38 -0.24
N PRO A 59 -13.12 -24.59 0.36
CA PRO A 59 -11.91 -25.42 0.36
C PRO A 59 -11.27 -25.64 -1.03
N PRO A 60 -12.03 -25.81 -2.14
CA PRO A 60 -11.43 -26.04 -3.47
C PRO A 60 -10.67 -24.82 -4.00
N LEU A 61 -11.22 -23.61 -3.85
CA LEU A 61 -10.57 -22.38 -4.36
C LEU A 61 -9.29 -22.06 -3.59
N ILE A 62 -9.30 -22.19 -2.26
CA ILE A 62 -8.12 -21.96 -1.42
C ILE A 62 -7.03 -22.95 -1.79
N SER A 63 -7.36 -24.24 -1.93
CA SER A 63 -6.37 -25.26 -2.30
C SER A 63 -5.85 -25.08 -3.73
N THR A 64 -6.69 -24.74 -4.71
CA THR A 64 -6.24 -24.39 -6.07
C THR A 64 -5.32 -23.18 -6.08
N PHE A 65 -5.63 -22.12 -5.31
CA PHE A 65 -4.77 -20.95 -5.19
C PHE A 65 -3.41 -21.31 -4.58
N LEU A 66 -3.40 -22.04 -3.46
CA LEU A 66 -2.15 -22.46 -2.82
C LEU A 66 -1.30 -23.37 -3.74
N ASN A 67 -1.95 -24.26 -4.50
CA ASN A 67 -1.28 -25.15 -5.44
C ASN A 67 -0.82 -24.46 -6.75
N SER A 68 -1.30 -23.23 -7.02
CA SER A 68 -0.88 -22.47 -8.19
C SER A 68 0.55 -21.90 -8.05
N ALA A 69 1.05 -21.77 -6.82
CA ALA A 69 2.41 -21.32 -6.56
C ALA A 69 3.41 -22.47 -6.72
N SER A 70 4.56 -22.19 -7.35
CA SER A 70 5.64 -23.17 -7.47
C SER A 70 7.00 -22.57 -7.08
N ASN A 71 7.86 -23.39 -6.47
CA ASN A 71 9.24 -23.00 -6.13
C ASN A 71 10.02 -22.50 -7.35
N TYR A 72 9.76 -23.09 -8.53
CA TYR A 72 10.36 -22.67 -9.79
C TYR A 72 9.99 -21.22 -10.12
N THR A 73 8.69 -20.88 -10.11
CA THR A 73 8.23 -19.52 -10.41
C THR A 73 8.77 -18.49 -9.42
N ILE A 74 8.75 -18.79 -8.12
CA ILE A 74 9.28 -17.91 -7.07
C ILE A 74 10.78 -17.68 -7.26
N SER A 75 11.54 -18.75 -7.50
CA SER A 75 12.99 -18.68 -7.73
C SER A 75 13.31 -17.84 -8.98
N ASN A 76 12.54 -18.02 -10.06
CA ASN A 76 12.73 -17.25 -11.28
C ASN A 76 12.44 -15.75 -11.08
N TYR A 77 11.34 -15.40 -10.38
CA TYR A 77 11.04 -14.00 -10.04
C TYR A 77 12.12 -13.37 -9.17
N LEU A 78 12.55 -14.09 -8.13
CA LEU A 78 13.63 -13.62 -7.25
C LEU A 78 14.91 -13.38 -8.04
N ARG A 79 15.29 -14.33 -8.91
CA ARG A 79 16.48 -14.21 -9.77
C ARG A 79 16.42 -12.95 -10.62
N HIS A 80 15.31 -12.69 -11.30
CA HIS A 80 15.16 -11.49 -12.14
C HIS A 80 15.19 -10.18 -11.34
N LEU A 81 14.49 -10.13 -10.20
CA LEU A 81 14.41 -8.94 -9.37
C LEU A 81 15.73 -8.60 -8.67
N THR A 82 16.64 -9.57 -8.50
CA THR A 82 17.92 -9.41 -7.78
C THR A 82 19.15 -9.37 -8.68
N LEU A 83 18.98 -9.29 -10.00
CA LEU A 83 20.10 -9.22 -10.95
C LEU A 83 20.98 -7.99 -10.75
N HIS A 84 20.40 -6.86 -10.35
CA HIS A 84 21.08 -5.58 -10.21
C HIS A 84 20.60 -4.85 -8.96
N PRO A 85 21.45 -4.02 -8.33
CA PRO A 85 21.01 -3.09 -7.29
C PRO A 85 19.96 -2.13 -7.84
N HIS A 86 18.81 -2.04 -7.18
CA HIS A 86 17.67 -1.25 -7.63
C HIS A 86 17.20 -0.24 -6.58
N LEU A 87 18.12 0.64 -6.16
CA LEU A 87 17.86 1.70 -5.18
C LEU A 87 16.70 2.59 -5.65
N ALA A 88 15.81 2.99 -4.72
CA ALA A 88 14.65 3.82 -5.04
C ALA A 88 15.05 5.06 -5.86
N GLY A 89 14.25 5.43 -6.85
CA GLY A 89 14.48 6.58 -7.72
C GLY A 89 15.57 6.40 -8.79
N THR A 90 16.16 5.21 -8.94
CA THR A 90 17.16 4.91 -9.98
C THR A 90 16.56 4.19 -11.18
N SER A 91 17.26 4.21 -12.32
CA SER A 91 16.83 3.51 -13.54
C SER A 91 16.64 1.99 -13.33
N PRO A 92 17.53 1.26 -12.63
CA PRO A 92 17.29 -0.16 -12.31
C PRO A 92 16.03 -0.41 -11.46
N SER A 93 15.65 0.53 -10.58
CA SER A 93 14.40 0.45 -9.80
C SER A 93 13.16 0.60 -10.69
N SER A 94 13.21 1.50 -11.67
CA SER A 94 12.15 1.59 -12.70
C SER A 94 12.03 0.29 -13.50
N ALA A 95 13.15 -0.28 -13.95
CA ALA A 95 13.15 -1.53 -14.71
C ALA A 95 12.57 -2.71 -13.90
N ALA A 96 12.81 -2.76 -12.58
CA ALA A 96 12.21 -3.75 -11.70
C ALA A 96 10.67 -3.55 -11.59
N ALA A 97 10.19 -2.31 -11.54
CA ALA A 97 8.76 -2.01 -11.55
C ALA A 97 8.10 -2.41 -12.88
N ASP A 98 8.77 -2.14 -14.01
CA ASP A 98 8.32 -2.53 -15.34
C ASP A 98 8.24 -4.05 -15.50
N TYR A 99 9.20 -4.78 -14.91
CA TYR A 99 9.17 -6.24 -14.86
C TYR A 99 7.93 -6.75 -14.10
N VAL A 100 7.65 -6.21 -12.90
CA VAL A 100 6.47 -6.61 -12.11
C VAL A 100 5.18 -6.29 -12.87
N LYS A 101 5.08 -5.09 -13.44
CA LYS A 101 3.94 -4.67 -14.27
C LYS A 101 3.68 -5.66 -15.40
N THR A 102 4.72 -5.99 -16.18
CA THR A 102 4.61 -6.91 -17.31
C THR A 102 4.14 -8.30 -16.88
N ASN A 103 4.63 -8.80 -15.74
CA ASN A 103 4.19 -10.09 -15.20
C ASN A 103 2.72 -10.06 -14.74
N PHE A 104 2.24 -8.95 -14.19
CA PHE A 104 0.83 -8.86 -13.79
C PHE A 104 -0.08 -8.76 -15.00
N GLU A 105 0.32 -7.97 -16.01
CA GLU A 105 -0.43 -7.84 -17.26
C GLU A 105 -0.49 -9.16 -18.03
N SER A 106 0.58 -9.97 -18.02
CA SER A 106 0.58 -11.30 -18.66
C SER A 106 -0.36 -12.31 -17.98
N LEU A 107 -0.67 -12.08 -16.70
CA LEU A 107 -1.69 -12.82 -15.94
C LEU A 107 -3.10 -12.23 -16.10
N HIS A 108 -3.28 -11.28 -17.01
CA HIS A 108 -4.54 -10.57 -17.25
C HIS A 108 -5.07 -9.79 -16.02
N LEU A 109 -4.16 -9.37 -15.13
CA LEU A 109 -4.51 -8.51 -14.00
C LEU A 109 -4.54 -7.04 -14.44
N GLN A 110 -5.59 -6.32 -14.03
CA GLN A 110 -5.67 -4.88 -14.23
C GLN A 110 -4.56 -4.20 -13.41
N THR A 111 -3.58 -3.61 -14.09
CA THR A 111 -2.36 -3.08 -13.47
C THR A 111 -2.16 -1.62 -13.86
N HIS A 112 -1.80 -0.78 -12.89
CA HIS A 112 -1.52 0.64 -13.08
C HIS A 112 -0.22 1.03 -12.38
N VAL A 113 0.55 1.94 -12.98
CA VAL A 113 1.74 2.54 -12.37
C VAL A 113 1.43 3.98 -12.01
N THR A 114 1.72 4.37 -10.77
CA THR A 114 1.54 5.74 -10.29
C THR A 114 2.88 6.30 -9.84
N ASN A 115 3.23 7.47 -10.38
CA ASN A 115 4.48 8.16 -10.05
C ASN A 115 4.24 9.18 -8.95
N TYR A 116 5.17 9.23 -7.99
CA TYR A 116 5.18 10.22 -6.91
C TYR A 116 6.52 10.95 -6.90
N SER A 117 6.46 12.26 -6.67
CA SER A 117 7.64 13.07 -6.39
C SER A 117 7.84 13.10 -4.88
N VAL A 118 8.90 12.44 -4.41
CA VAL A 118 9.21 12.31 -2.98
C VAL A 118 10.64 12.76 -2.70
N LEU A 119 10.88 13.23 -1.48
CA LEU A 119 12.23 13.55 -1.02
C LEU A 119 13.00 12.25 -0.79
N LEU A 120 14.13 12.10 -1.48
CA LEU A 120 15.08 11.00 -1.29
C LEU A 120 16.45 11.58 -0.94
N SER A 121 17.28 10.80 -0.25
CA SER A 121 18.68 11.13 0.06
C SER A 121 19.59 10.10 -0.58
N TYR A 122 20.77 10.52 -1.07
CA TYR A 122 21.77 9.62 -1.65
C TYR A 122 23.17 9.93 -1.10
N HIS A 123 24.01 8.91 -1.06
CA HIS A 123 25.43 9.06 -0.71
C HIS A 123 26.17 9.88 -1.77
N LEU A 124 26.93 10.89 -1.33
CA LEU A 124 27.89 11.62 -2.17
C LEU A 124 29.34 11.28 -1.79
N HIS A 125 29.69 11.51 -0.53
CA HIS A 125 31.01 11.25 0.02
C HIS A 125 30.91 10.94 1.51
N SER A 126 31.71 9.98 1.99
CA SER A 126 31.90 9.72 3.42
C SER A 126 33.31 9.20 3.66
N SER A 127 33.89 9.58 4.79
CA SER A 127 35.18 9.09 5.25
C SER A 127 35.15 8.98 6.77
N LEU A 128 35.82 7.97 7.31
CA LEU A 128 35.95 7.76 8.74
C LEU A 128 37.39 7.40 9.07
N THR A 129 37.96 8.08 10.05
CA THR A 129 39.36 7.90 10.47
C THR A 129 39.43 7.82 11.98
N ALA A 130 40.10 6.78 12.48
CA ALA A 130 40.37 6.63 13.90
C ALA A 130 41.75 7.21 14.25
N HIS A 131 41.81 8.02 15.32
CA HIS A 131 43.04 8.54 15.88
C HIS A 131 43.30 7.85 17.22
N PHE A 132 44.47 7.24 17.38
CA PHE A 132 44.87 6.55 18.60
C PHE A 132 46.00 7.30 19.28
N SER A 133 45.99 7.40 20.61
CA SER A 133 47.01 8.13 21.37
C SER A 133 48.42 7.56 21.21
N ASN A 134 48.55 6.30 20.79
CA ASN A 134 49.82 5.60 20.58
C ASN A 134 50.38 5.75 19.15
N SER A 135 49.68 6.45 18.25
CA SER A 135 50.06 6.61 16.85
C SER A 135 49.82 8.04 16.39
N SER A 136 50.82 8.68 15.78
CA SER A 136 50.65 9.97 15.12
C SER A 136 49.84 9.89 13.83
N THR A 137 49.72 8.69 13.25
CA THR A 137 49.02 8.46 11.98
C THR A 137 47.58 8.06 12.21
N ALA A 138 46.67 8.76 11.54
CA ALA A 138 45.25 8.42 11.47
C ALA A 138 45.04 7.09 10.73
N VAL A 139 44.20 6.22 11.27
CA VAL A 139 43.86 4.94 10.65
C VAL A 139 42.54 5.08 9.90
N PRO A 140 42.53 5.01 8.56
CA PRO A 140 41.28 5.05 7.80
C PRO A 140 40.46 3.78 8.04
N LEU A 141 39.17 3.94 8.29
CA LEU A 141 38.23 2.83 8.41
C LEU A 141 37.53 2.61 7.06
N PRO A 142 37.60 1.39 6.48
CA PRO A 142 36.97 1.13 5.20
C PRO A 142 35.45 1.20 5.35
N LEU A 143 34.83 2.02 4.52
CA LEU A 143 33.37 2.19 4.45
C LEU A 143 32.76 1.44 3.27
N THR A 144 33.50 0.51 2.67
CA THR A 144 33.03 -0.32 1.56
C THR A 144 32.89 -1.74 2.05
N GLU A 145 31.82 -2.39 1.63
CA GLU A 145 31.60 -3.81 1.89
C GLU A 145 32.68 -4.66 1.20
N PRO A 146 33.28 -5.64 1.91
CA PRO A 146 34.32 -6.48 1.34
C PRO A 146 33.76 -7.35 0.21
N GLY A 147 34.57 -7.57 -0.84
CA GLY A 147 34.21 -8.43 -1.96
C GLY A 147 33.34 -7.77 -3.04
N LEU A 148 32.98 -6.49 -2.89
CA LEU A 148 32.35 -5.73 -3.97
C LEU A 148 33.40 -5.08 -4.86
N GLY A 149 33.34 -5.38 -6.17
CA GLY A 149 34.13 -4.68 -7.18
C GLY A 149 33.67 -3.24 -7.37
N SER A 150 34.55 -2.40 -7.92
CA SER A 150 34.27 -1.00 -8.26
C SER A 150 33.04 -0.82 -9.16
N ASP A 151 32.74 -1.83 -9.96
CA ASP A 151 31.71 -1.78 -11.01
C ASP A 151 30.39 -2.43 -10.55
N SER A 152 30.25 -2.72 -9.25
CA SER A 152 29.07 -3.41 -8.70
C SER A 152 27.76 -2.60 -8.79
N GLY A 153 27.84 -1.29 -9.02
CA GLY A 153 26.68 -0.39 -9.03
C GLY A 153 25.99 -0.24 -7.66
N VAL A 154 26.58 -0.80 -6.60
CA VAL A 154 26.06 -0.73 -5.23
C VAL A 154 26.43 0.61 -4.62
N VAL A 155 25.44 1.29 -4.05
CA VAL A 155 25.66 2.54 -3.32
C VAL A 155 26.50 2.25 -2.07
N LYS A 156 27.47 3.12 -1.78
CA LYS A 156 28.25 2.99 -0.53
C LYS A 156 27.32 3.12 0.69
N PRO A 157 27.60 2.40 1.79
CA PRO A 157 26.89 2.56 3.05
C PRO A 157 26.78 4.02 3.48
N TYR A 158 25.57 4.43 3.85
CA TYR A 158 25.27 5.75 4.39
C TYR A 158 23.97 5.73 5.20
N HIS A 159 23.76 6.75 6.03
CA HIS A 159 22.51 6.98 6.74
C HIS A 159 21.61 7.90 5.90
N ALA A 160 20.52 7.35 5.37
CA ALA A 160 19.52 8.16 4.65
C ALA A 160 18.98 9.28 5.53
N TYR A 161 18.82 10.46 4.95
CA TYR A 161 18.39 11.72 5.59
C TYR A 161 19.32 12.30 6.66
N SER A 162 20.51 11.73 6.87
CA SER A 162 21.52 12.34 7.75
C SER A 162 21.95 13.71 7.20
N PRO A 163 22.13 14.72 8.06
CA PRO A 163 22.72 15.99 7.64
C PRO A 163 24.15 15.77 7.12
N SER A 164 24.56 16.63 6.19
CA SER A 164 25.95 16.68 5.75
C SER A 164 26.79 17.45 6.77
N GLY A 165 27.98 16.94 7.08
CA GLY A 165 28.87 17.57 8.04
C GLY A 165 30.13 16.76 8.31
N SER A 166 30.95 17.26 9.22
CA SER A 166 32.11 16.55 9.75
C SER A 166 32.15 16.75 11.26
N ALA A 167 32.36 15.66 12.00
CA ALA A 167 32.48 15.66 13.44
C ALA A 167 33.83 15.06 13.84
N TYR A 168 34.44 15.62 14.89
CA TYR A 168 35.66 15.11 15.49
C TYR A 168 35.54 15.18 17.00
N GLY A 169 35.81 14.07 17.68
CA GLY A 169 35.67 13.98 19.13
C GLY A 169 36.14 12.63 19.64
N LYS A 170 36.14 12.48 20.97
CA LYS A 170 36.45 11.19 21.60
C LYS A 170 35.35 10.19 21.25
N ALA A 171 35.71 8.96 20.91
CA ALA A 171 34.73 7.91 20.70
C ALA A 171 34.19 7.41 22.05
N VAL A 172 32.87 7.31 22.18
CA VAL A 172 32.19 6.68 23.33
C VAL A 172 31.28 5.58 22.82
N TYR A 173 31.38 4.39 23.40
CA TYR A 173 30.48 3.29 23.08
C TYR A 173 29.17 3.43 23.87
N VAL A 174 28.05 3.52 23.16
CA VAL A 174 26.72 3.78 23.74
C VAL A 174 25.77 2.58 23.61
N HIS A 175 26.30 1.37 23.49
CA HIS A 175 25.52 0.15 23.33
C HIS A 175 24.49 0.25 22.19
N HIS A 176 23.18 0.34 22.44
CA HIS A 176 22.16 0.48 21.40
C HIS A 176 21.76 1.92 21.11
N GLY A 177 22.33 2.90 21.83
CA GLY A 177 22.03 4.32 21.67
C GLY A 177 20.65 4.70 22.18
N ARG A 178 20.08 3.93 23.12
CA ARG A 178 18.77 4.22 23.69
C ARG A 178 18.88 5.16 24.88
N GLU A 179 17.75 5.75 25.27
CA GLU A 179 17.71 6.65 26.42
C GLU A 179 18.23 5.97 27.70
N GLU A 180 17.88 4.70 27.94
CA GLU A 180 18.39 3.95 29.08
C GLU A 180 19.91 3.73 29.04
N ASP A 181 20.50 3.59 27.86
CA ASP A 181 21.95 3.42 27.69
C ASP A 181 22.66 4.74 28.06
N TYR A 182 22.11 5.89 27.66
CA TYR A 182 22.64 7.21 28.06
C TYR A 182 22.47 7.48 29.56
N ARG A 183 21.33 7.13 30.16
CA ARG A 183 21.12 7.25 31.61
C ARG A 183 22.09 6.37 32.40
N ALA A 184 22.39 5.17 31.90
CA ALA A 184 23.38 4.28 32.51
C ALA A 184 24.79 4.89 32.45
N LEU A 185 25.18 5.47 31.31
CA LEU A 185 26.46 6.18 31.17
C LEU A 185 26.55 7.39 32.11
N ALA A 186 25.50 8.20 32.21
CA ALA A 186 25.44 9.32 33.13
C ALA A 186 25.55 8.87 34.60
N SER A 187 24.87 7.77 34.97
CA SER A 187 24.93 7.19 36.32
C SER A 187 26.32 6.62 36.65
N ALA A 188 27.07 6.19 35.63
CA ALA A 188 28.45 5.77 35.75
C ALA A 188 29.47 6.94 35.72
N GLY A 189 29.00 8.19 35.61
CA GLY A 189 29.83 9.38 35.59
C GLY A 189 30.52 9.65 34.24
N VAL A 190 30.01 9.09 33.14
CA VAL A 190 30.54 9.31 31.79
C VAL A 190 29.80 10.48 31.13
N ASP A 191 30.52 11.58 30.84
CA ASP A 191 30.00 12.69 30.03
C ASP A 191 30.19 12.42 28.54
N VAL A 192 29.08 12.44 27.79
CA VAL A 192 29.05 12.18 26.34
C VAL A 192 29.06 13.45 25.50
N LYS A 193 28.96 14.63 26.12
CA LYS A 193 28.88 15.90 25.39
C LYS A 193 30.17 16.14 24.58
N GLY A 194 30.01 16.41 23.28
CA GLY A 194 31.14 16.63 22.37
C GLY A 194 31.94 15.36 22.00
N CYS A 195 31.43 14.18 22.37
CA CYS A 195 31.97 12.90 21.93
C CYS A 195 31.27 12.41 20.67
N VAL A 196 31.95 11.54 19.90
CA VAL A 196 31.36 10.77 18.80
C VAL A 196 30.82 9.47 19.37
N ALA A 197 29.50 9.31 19.37
CA ALA A 197 28.84 8.12 19.92
C ALA A 197 28.90 6.96 18.92
N VAL A 198 29.34 5.79 19.38
CA VAL A 198 29.37 4.55 18.59
C VAL A 198 28.34 3.59 19.14
N ALA A 199 27.29 3.35 18.35
CA ALA A 199 26.19 2.45 18.72
C ALA A 199 26.24 1.16 17.87
N LYS A 200 25.88 0.05 18.51
CA LYS A 200 25.59 -1.22 17.86
C LYS A 200 24.15 -1.23 17.38
N ARG A 201 23.97 -1.46 16.07
CA ARG A 201 22.65 -1.70 15.50
C ARG A 201 21.97 -2.92 16.15
N GLY A 202 20.77 -2.74 16.68
CA GLY A 202 19.96 -3.81 17.27
C GLY A 202 18.95 -3.27 18.29
N GLY A 203 18.04 -4.11 18.76
CA GLY A 203 17.16 -3.79 19.89
C GLY A 203 15.82 -3.09 19.55
N GLY A 204 15.51 -2.68 18.33
CA GLY A 204 14.21 -2.08 18.04
C GLY A 204 14.15 -1.38 16.69
N CYS A 205 12.98 -0.85 16.34
CA CYS A 205 12.81 -0.03 15.14
C CYS A 205 13.61 1.28 15.26
N ARG A 206 14.26 1.71 14.16
CA ARG A 206 15.06 2.95 14.08
C ARG A 206 14.30 4.20 14.54
N ASN A 207 12.97 4.17 14.47
CA ASN A 207 12.09 5.30 14.76
C ASN A 207 11.18 5.06 15.98
N ALA A 208 11.55 4.14 16.89
CA ALA A 208 10.78 3.93 18.11
C ALA A 208 11.06 5.08 19.11
N GLY A 209 10.40 6.22 18.88
CA GLY A 209 9.99 7.20 19.89
C GLY A 209 11.08 7.82 20.76
N GLY A 210 11.51 9.01 20.38
CA GLY A 210 12.29 9.91 21.23
C GLY A 210 12.47 11.28 20.58
N GLU A 211 11.41 12.09 20.53
CA GLU A 211 11.56 13.55 20.48
C GLU A 211 12.36 13.97 21.73
N GLY A 212 13.69 14.10 21.63
CA GLY A 212 14.47 14.47 22.81
C GLY A 212 15.98 14.32 22.78
N GLY A 213 16.61 14.10 21.63
CA GLY A 213 18.06 14.15 21.52
C GLY A 213 18.46 14.48 20.11
N GLU A 214 19.29 15.51 19.91
CA GLU A 214 20.03 15.69 18.67
C GLU A 214 20.75 14.38 18.34
N GLU A 215 20.23 13.66 17.36
CA GLU A 215 20.84 12.45 16.79
C GLU A 215 22.06 12.91 15.99
N LEU A 216 23.18 13.07 16.68
CA LEU A 216 24.48 13.27 16.05
C LEU A 216 25.00 11.91 15.58
N VAL A 217 24.88 11.68 14.27
CA VAL A 217 25.65 10.67 13.53
C VAL A 217 27.10 11.14 13.38
#